data_AF-A0A6A0AEU0-F1
#
_entry.id   AF-A0A6A0AEU0-F1
#
_cell.length_a   1.000
_cell.length_b   1.000
_cell.length_c   1.000
_cell.angle_alpha   90.00
_cell.angle_beta   90.00
_cell.angle_gamma   90.00
#
_symmetry.space_group_name_H-M   'P 1'
#
loop_
_entity.id
_entity.type
_entity.pdbx_description
1 polymer ?
#
loop_
_entity_poly.entity_id
_entity_poly.type
_entity_poly.pdbx_seq_one_letter_code
_entity_poly.pdbx_strand_id
1 'polypeptide(L)'
;MWHAKVAAWLRCCLQEEVGFRAWRPLGYLATGRESSLTSTDARRSCRPIASPPQHTPPPIRNQEYSCKRVKSLHSTYSLTTTLNALNIALNTTLNIALNTTLNIALNTTLNIALNTTLNIALKTLNLALNTLNIALNALNLTLNALNRALNALNRALNTLNRALNALNCALNALNCALNALNLALNAMNRALNALNRALNERTIALKALNLGLNALNIALNALNRALNALNLTLNALNRALNALNHALNTLNIALNALNIALNALNHALNALNYH
;
A
#
# COMPACT_ATOMS: atom_id res chain seq x y z
N MET A 1 23.32 -29.29 -32.27
CA MET A 1 23.74 -29.43 -33.68
C MET A 1 24.14 -28.04 -34.13
N TRP A 2 25.46 -27.87 -34.33
CA TRP A 2 26.13 -26.71 -34.94
C TRP A 2 26.07 -25.38 -34.19
N HIS A 3 27.14 -24.64 -34.01
CA HIS A 3 28.59 -24.85 -33.95
C HIS A 3 29.07 -23.53 -33.31
N ALA A 4 29.75 -23.57 -32.17
CA ALA A 4 31.22 -23.47 -32.10
C ALA A 4 31.80 -22.18 -32.69
N LYS A 5 32.72 -21.56 -31.91
CA LYS A 5 33.45 -20.28 -32.08
C LYS A 5 32.70 -19.14 -31.38
N VAL A 6 33.08 -18.66 -30.20
CA VAL A 6 34.44 -18.27 -29.79
C VAL A 6 34.59 -18.45 -28.27
N ALA A 7 35.32 -19.49 -27.89
CA ALA A 7 36.03 -19.57 -26.62
C ALA A 7 37.51 -19.40 -26.96
N ALA A 8 38.08 -18.22 -26.73
CA ALA A 8 39.52 -18.01 -26.87
C ALA A 8 39.99 -16.70 -26.21
N TRP A 9 39.61 -16.42 -24.97
CA TRP A 9 40.44 -15.63 -24.06
C TRP A 9 39.85 -15.59 -22.66
N LEU A 10 40.71 -15.74 -21.65
CA LEU A 10 40.43 -15.62 -20.21
C LEU A 10 39.85 -16.86 -19.50
N ARG A 11 40.72 -17.87 -19.29
CA ARG A 11 41.05 -18.36 -17.93
C ARG A 11 42.01 -19.56 -18.00
N CYS A 12 43.27 -19.32 -17.68
CA CYS A 12 44.19 -20.36 -17.21
C CYS A 12 45.26 -19.68 -16.35
N CYS A 13 45.16 -19.85 -15.04
CA CYS A 13 46.26 -20.15 -14.11
C CYS A 13 45.74 -20.08 -12.67
N LEU A 14 45.52 -21.26 -12.07
CA LEU A 14 45.59 -21.65 -10.64
C LEU A 14 44.77 -22.95 -10.53
N GLN A 15 45.33 -24.13 -10.81
CA GLN A 15 46.26 -24.94 -9.99
C GLN A 15 45.50 -25.86 -9.02
N GLU A 16 45.46 -27.16 -9.34
CA GLU A 16 45.34 -28.35 -8.47
C GLU A 16 45.31 -29.57 -9.43
N GLU A 17 46.38 -30.37 -9.58
CA GLU A 17 46.71 -31.56 -8.76
C GLU A 17 45.51 -32.53 -8.64
N VAL A 18 45.51 -33.84 -8.95
CA VAL A 18 46.48 -34.96 -9.04
C VAL A 18 45.76 -36.03 -9.92
N GLY A 19 46.40 -36.75 -10.86
CA GLY A 19 46.87 -38.10 -10.56
C GLY A 19 46.35 -39.22 -11.49
N PHE A 20 47.32 -39.94 -12.07
CA PHE A 20 47.35 -41.38 -12.36
C PHE A 20 46.73 -42.01 -13.64
N ARG A 21 47.67 -42.30 -14.56
CA ARG A 21 48.04 -43.61 -15.18
C ARG A 21 46.95 -44.52 -15.77
N ALA A 22 47.09 -44.78 -17.07
CA ALA A 22 47.08 -46.09 -17.75
C ALA A 22 47.05 -45.84 -19.27
N TRP A 23 47.64 -46.57 -20.22
CA TRP A 23 48.34 -47.84 -20.32
C TRP A 23 49.03 -47.83 -21.71
N ARG A 24 50.22 -48.46 -21.84
CA ARG A 24 50.82 -48.96 -23.11
C ARG A 24 50.02 -50.21 -23.57
N PRO A 25 50.14 -50.80 -24.81
CA PRO A 25 51.43 -51.05 -25.49
C PRO A 25 51.41 -51.26 -27.04
N LEU A 26 52.57 -51.70 -27.57
CA LEU A 26 52.86 -52.40 -28.86
C LEU A 26 52.88 -51.54 -30.13
N GLY A 27 53.91 -51.54 -30.99
CA GLY A 27 55.16 -52.29 -31.07
C GLY A 27 55.74 -52.26 -32.51
N TYR A 28 57.07 -52.38 -32.64
CA TYR A 28 57.88 -52.77 -33.83
C TYR A 28 58.12 -51.70 -34.91
N LEU A 29 59.31 -51.44 -35.50
CA LEU A 29 60.69 -51.98 -35.52
C LEU A 29 61.65 -50.82 -35.91
N ALA A 30 62.73 -50.54 -35.16
CA ALA A 30 64.13 -50.95 -35.38
C ALA A 30 64.76 -50.33 -36.65
N THR A 31 65.93 -49.66 -36.68
CA THR A 31 67.24 -49.92 -36.01
C THR A 31 68.12 -48.65 -36.00
N GLY A 32 68.71 -48.28 -34.85
CA GLY A 32 70.16 -48.12 -34.63
C GLY A 32 70.53 -46.63 -34.43
N ARG A 33 70.81 -46.06 -33.26
CA ARG A 33 71.46 -46.41 -31.98
C ARG A 33 72.99 -46.44 -32.07
N GLU A 34 73.59 -45.40 -31.50
CA GLU A 34 74.97 -45.21 -30.96
C GLU A 34 75.16 -43.68 -30.86
N SER A 35 75.74 -43.00 -29.87
CA SER A 35 76.48 -43.29 -28.63
C SER A 35 76.57 -41.91 -27.92
N SER A 36 76.15 -41.68 -26.68
CA SER A 36 76.85 -42.00 -25.41
C SER A 36 78.27 -41.44 -25.28
N LEU A 37 78.57 -41.03 -24.04
CA LEU A 37 79.89 -40.89 -23.37
C LEU A 37 80.38 -39.43 -23.25
N THR A 38 80.33 -38.81 -22.08
CA THR A 38 81.11 -39.00 -20.83
C THR A 38 82.56 -38.52 -20.91
N SER A 39 83.03 -38.12 -19.72
CA SER A 39 84.40 -38.12 -19.22
C SER A 39 85.09 -36.75 -19.19
N THR A 40 85.45 -36.24 -18.01
CA THR A 40 86.63 -36.56 -17.19
C THR A 40 87.97 -36.45 -17.92
N ASP A 41 88.86 -35.74 -17.23
CA ASP A 41 90.32 -35.74 -17.30
C ASP A 41 91.03 -35.12 -18.50
N ALA A 42 91.77 -34.03 -18.21
CA ALA A 42 93.11 -33.83 -18.75
C ALA A 42 93.95 -32.96 -17.79
N ARG A 43 94.68 -33.63 -16.88
CA ARG A 43 95.95 -33.12 -16.33
C ARG A 43 97.06 -33.23 -17.39
N ARG A 44 98.16 -32.50 -17.15
CA ARG A 44 99.48 -32.47 -17.84
C ARG A 44 99.58 -31.40 -18.92
N SER A 45 100.66 -30.63 -19.07
CA SER A 45 102.04 -30.87 -18.67
C SER A 45 102.83 -29.55 -18.58
N CYS A 46 103.69 -29.44 -17.58
CA CYS A 46 104.80 -28.49 -17.52
C CYS A 46 106.09 -29.14 -18.05
N ARG A 47 106.84 -28.43 -18.93
CA ARG A 47 108.30 -28.53 -19.26
C ARG A 47 108.79 -29.83 -19.96
N PRO A 48 110.02 -29.93 -20.55
CA PRO A 48 111.22 -29.03 -20.55
C PRO A 48 112.01 -28.83 -21.91
N ILE A 49 112.93 -27.85 -21.91
CA ILE A 49 114.36 -27.77 -22.37
C ILE A 49 114.90 -28.44 -23.68
N ALA A 50 115.84 -27.72 -24.33
CA ALA A 50 116.95 -28.07 -25.27
C ALA A 50 116.68 -27.81 -26.78
N SER A 51 117.55 -27.26 -27.64
CA SER A 51 118.97 -26.84 -27.65
C SER A 51 119.30 -26.13 -29.02
N PRO A 52 120.51 -25.59 -29.28
CA PRO A 52 120.80 -24.47 -30.21
C PRO A 52 121.20 -24.88 -31.65
N PRO A 53 121.56 -23.91 -32.54
CA PRO A 53 122.97 -23.83 -32.97
C PRO A 53 123.55 -22.41 -33.14
N GLN A 54 124.89 -22.38 -33.21
CA GLN A 54 125.80 -21.25 -33.31
C GLN A 54 125.85 -20.61 -34.70
N HIS A 55 126.20 -19.31 -34.79
CA HIS A 55 127.15 -18.77 -35.78
C HIS A 55 127.60 -17.31 -35.43
N THR A 56 128.84 -17.21 -34.94
CA THR A 56 129.93 -16.20 -35.16
C THR A 56 129.70 -14.65 -35.12
N PRO A 57 130.64 -13.86 -34.51
CA PRO A 57 130.60 -12.38 -34.36
C PRO A 57 131.31 -11.61 -35.50
N PRO A 58 131.24 -10.25 -35.55
CA PRO A 58 132.42 -9.42 -35.19
C PRO A 58 132.04 -8.00 -34.63
N PRO A 59 132.95 -7.00 -34.52
CA PRO A 59 133.65 -6.66 -33.29
C PRO A 59 133.27 -5.28 -32.69
N ILE A 60 133.71 -5.08 -31.45
CA ILE A 60 133.63 -3.84 -30.65
C ILE A 60 134.36 -2.67 -31.34
N ARG A 61 133.73 -1.48 -31.40
CA ARG A 61 134.42 -0.17 -31.23
C ARG A 61 133.47 1.02 -31.01
N ASN A 62 133.85 1.83 -30.01
CA ASN A 62 133.80 3.31 -29.92
C ASN A 62 132.43 3.99 -29.73
N GLN A 63 132.14 4.52 -28.54
CA GLN A 63 132.57 5.81 -27.95
C GLN A 63 131.54 6.95 -28.17
N GLU A 64 130.80 7.26 -27.10
CA GLU A 64 130.95 8.55 -26.41
C GLU A 64 130.56 9.87 -27.15
N TYR A 65 129.39 9.99 -27.80
CA TYR A 65 128.90 11.31 -28.27
C TYR A 65 127.40 11.65 -28.13
N SER A 66 126.55 10.80 -27.55
CA SER A 66 125.08 11.04 -27.52
C SER A 66 124.48 11.46 -26.17
N CYS A 67 125.27 11.90 -25.18
CA CYS A 67 124.76 12.19 -23.84
C CYS A 67 124.12 13.60 -23.66
N LYS A 68 124.29 14.55 -24.59
CA LYS A 68 123.76 15.92 -24.43
C LYS A 68 122.46 16.23 -25.21
N ARG A 69 122.25 15.67 -26.41
CA ARG A 69 121.02 15.90 -27.20
C ARG A 69 119.86 14.95 -26.84
N VAL A 70 120.18 13.76 -26.31
CA VAL A 70 119.19 12.78 -25.84
C VAL A 70 118.46 13.26 -24.58
N LYS A 71 119.09 14.11 -23.75
CA LYS A 71 118.43 14.73 -22.58
C LYS A 71 117.38 15.78 -22.97
N SER A 72 117.58 16.55 -24.05
CA SER A 72 116.59 17.55 -24.50
C SER A 72 115.38 16.90 -25.17
N LEU A 73 115.58 15.85 -25.96
CA LEU A 73 114.52 15.10 -26.65
C LEU A 73 113.70 14.22 -25.69
N HIS A 74 114.33 13.59 -24.69
CA HIS A 74 113.60 12.89 -23.62
C HIS A 74 112.78 13.86 -22.76
N SER A 75 113.29 15.08 -22.52
CA SER A 75 112.55 16.10 -21.78
C SER A 75 111.30 16.54 -22.53
N THR A 76 111.38 16.81 -23.84
CA THR A 76 110.23 17.24 -24.65
C THR A 76 109.20 16.13 -24.90
N TYR A 77 109.62 14.89 -25.10
CA TYR A 77 108.72 13.73 -25.30
C TYR A 77 108.04 13.28 -24.01
N SER A 78 108.78 13.35 -22.89
CA SER A 78 108.22 13.20 -21.54
C SER A 78 107.21 14.30 -21.25
N LEU A 79 107.49 15.56 -21.61
CA LEU A 79 106.57 16.68 -21.43
C LEU A 79 105.30 16.55 -22.29
N THR A 80 105.38 16.09 -23.54
CA THR A 80 104.19 15.90 -24.40
C THR A 80 103.36 14.68 -24.01
N THR A 81 103.98 13.57 -23.61
CA THR A 81 103.26 12.39 -23.10
C THR A 81 102.62 12.67 -21.74
N THR A 82 103.28 13.41 -20.85
CA THR A 82 102.69 13.87 -19.60
C THR A 82 101.58 14.88 -19.81
N LEU A 83 101.70 15.81 -20.78
CA LEU A 83 100.64 16.76 -21.13
C LEU A 83 99.41 16.07 -21.75
N ASN A 84 99.62 15.08 -22.64
CA ASN A 84 98.52 14.28 -23.20
C ASN A 84 97.88 13.38 -22.15
N ALA A 85 98.66 12.77 -21.26
CA ALA A 85 98.13 12.01 -20.13
C ALA A 85 97.33 12.92 -19.18
N LEU A 86 97.80 14.15 -18.93
CA LEU A 86 97.06 15.17 -18.18
C LEU A 86 95.79 15.57 -18.90
N ASN A 87 95.82 15.77 -20.22
CA ASN A 87 94.64 16.17 -21.00
C ASN A 87 93.60 15.05 -21.05
N ILE A 88 94.02 13.79 -21.21
CA ILE A 88 93.14 12.61 -21.12
C ILE A 88 92.60 12.47 -19.70
N ALA A 89 93.44 12.56 -18.68
CA ALA A 89 93.01 12.47 -17.28
C ALA A 89 92.02 13.59 -16.93
N LEU A 90 92.30 14.83 -17.34
CA LEU A 90 91.43 15.98 -17.12
C LEU A 90 90.11 15.83 -17.88
N ASN A 91 90.14 15.46 -19.16
CA ASN A 91 88.93 15.33 -19.97
C ASN A 91 88.07 14.12 -19.53
N THR A 92 88.70 12.99 -19.16
CA THR A 92 87.98 11.83 -18.60
C THR A 92 87.41 12.14 -17.22
N THR A 93 88.17 12.77 -16.31
CA THR A 93 87.63 13.16 -15.00
C THR A 93 86.56 14.23 -15.11
N LEU A 94 86.70 15.22 -15.98
CA LEU A 94 85.69 16.25 -16.19
C LEU A 94 84.43 15.68 -16.83
N ASN A 95 84.56 14.80 -17.83
CA ASN A 95 83.43 14.16 -18.49
C ASN A 95 82.72 13.15 -17.57
N ILE A 96 83.46 12.36 -16.81
CA ILE A 96 82.88 11.48 -15.78
C ILE A 96 82.21 12.35 -14.70
N ALA A 97 82.87 13.38 -14.18
CA ALA A 97 82.31 14.23 -13.14
C ALA A 97 81.06 14.96 -13.63
N LEU A 98 81.10 15.63 -14.78
CA LEU A 98 79.94 16.32 -15.36
C LEU A 98 78.84 15.33 -15.72
N ASN A 99 79.11 14.24 -16.44
CA ASN A 99 78.07 13.33 -16.88
C ASN A 99 77.44 12.59 -15.69
N THR A 100 78.23 12.15 -14.70
CA THR A 100 77.67 11.55 -13.48
C THR A 100 76.91 12.55 -12.63
N THR A 101 77.44 13.75 -12.40
CA THR A 101 76.72 14.77 -11.60
C THR A 101 75.47 15.26 -12.31
N LEU A 102 75.50 15.51 -13.62
CA LEU A 102 74.34 15.94 -14.39
C LEU A 102 73.31 14.81 -14.51
N ASN A 103 73.73 13.56 -14.72
CA ASN A 103 72.81 12.42 -14.80
C ASN A 103 72.21 12.09 -13.42
N ILE A 104 72.96 12.20 -12.33
CA ILE A 104 72.41 12.10 -10.98
C ILE A 104 71.45 13.28 -10.73
N ALA A 105 71.87 14.53 -11.00
CA ALA A 105 71.08 15.72 -10.74
C ALA A 105 69.78 15.79 -11.58
N LEU A 106 69.84 15.50 -12.87
CA LEU A 106 68.65 15.46 -13.73
C LEU A 106 67.88 14.16 -13.51
N ASN A 107 68.49 12.99 -13.66
CA ASN A 107 67.72 11.76 -13.68
C ASN A 107 67.25 11.36 -12.29
N THR A 108 68.09 11.39 -11.26
CA THR A 108 67.62 10.97 -9.93
C THR A 108 66.79 12.05 -9.25
N THR A 109 67.27 13.30 -9.18
CA THR A 109 66.55 14.35 -8.47
C THR A 109 65.29 14.78 -9.21
N LEU A 110 65.31 14.94 -10.54
CA LEU A 110 64.10 15.30 -11.28
C LEU A 110 63.11 14.14 -11.34
N ASN A 111 63.55 12.89 -11.61
CA ASN A 111 62.62 11.76 -11.66
C ASN A 111 62.03 11.46 -10.27
N ILE A 112 62.82 11.52 -9.19
CA ILE A 112 62.28 11.39 -7.84
C ILE A 112 61.33 12.57 -7.57
N ALA A 113 61.75 13.82 -7.78
CA ALA A 113 60.94 15.00 -7.45
C ALA A 113 59.71 15.20 -8.36
N LEU A 114 59.67 14.68 -9.58
CA LEU A 114 58.47 14.71 -10.41
C LEU A 114 57.63 13.46 -10.20
N ASN A 115 58.22 12.28 -10.31
CA ASN A 115 57.46 11.03 -10.31
C ASN A 115 56.90 10.69 -8.93
N THR A 116 57.68 10.87 -7.85
CA THR A 116 57.17 10.60 -6.49
C THR A 116 56.15 11.65 -6.08
N THR A 117 56.44 12.93 -6.30
CA THR A 117 55.57 14.03 -5.88
C THR A 117 54.27 14.06 -6.68
N LEU A 118 54.32 13.79 -8.00
CA LEU A 118 53.13 13.66 -8.83
C LEU A 118 52.33 12.40 -8.48
N ASN A 119 52.97 11.24 -8.25
CA ASN A 119 52.25 10.05 -7.80
C ASN A 119 51.58 10.24 -6.44
N ILE A 120 52.26 10.90 -5.49
CA ILE A 120 51.69 11.22 -4.19
C ILE A 120 50.51 12.18 -4.39
N ALA A 121 50.67 13.25 -5.19
CA ALA A 121 49.58 14.18 -5.50
C ALA A 121 48.37 13.49 -6.13
N LEU A 122 48.59 12.60 -7.11
CA LEU A 122 47.53 11.80 -7.75
C LEU A 122 46.84 10.85 -6.76
N LYS A 123 47.60 10.17 -5.89
CA LYS A 123 47.02 9.33 -4.83
C LYS A 123 46.17 10.14 -3.86
N THR A 124 46.66 11.30 -3.44
CA THR A 124 45.91 12.21 -2.56
C THR A 124 44.64 12.70 -3.23
N LEU A 125 44.70 13.06 -4.51
CA LEU A 125 43.52 13.45 -5.30
C LEU A 125 42.51 12.29 -5.41
N ASN A 126 42.97 11.07 -5.70
CA ASN A 126 42.10 9.89 -5.75
C ASN A 126 41.44 9.59 -4.40
N LEU A 127 42.17 9.75 -3.29
CA LEU A 127 41.61 9.61 -1.94
C LEU A 127 40.56 10.68 -1.66
N ALA A 128 40.80 11.93 -2.06
CA ALA A 128 39.83 13.02 -1.93
C ALA A 128 38.56 12.75 -2.76
N LEU A 129 38.71 12.30 -4.01
CA LEU A 129 37.59 11.91 -4.88
C LEU A 129 36.79 10.73 -4.30
N ASN A 130 37.46 9.71 -3.78
CA ASN A 130 36.79 8.59 -3.12
C ASN A 130 36.01 9.04 -1.88
N THR A 131 36.59 9.92 -1.07
CA THR A 131 35.91 10.50 0.10
C THR A 131 34.67 11.29 -0.31
N LEU A 132 34.77 12.09 -1.38
CA LEU A 132 33.63 12.82 -1.93
C LEU A 132 32.52 11.88 -2.45
N ASN A 133 32.90 10.82 -3.17
CA ASN A 133 31.94 9.81 -3.64
C ASN A 133 31.22 9.11 -2.48
N ILE A 134 31.93 8.77 -1.41
CA ILE A 134 31.34 8.20 -0.20
C ILE A 134 30.34 9.19 0.42
N ALA A 135 30.70 10.47 0.53
CA ALA A 135 29.83 11.50 1.07
C ALA A 135 28.56 11.69 0.22
N LEU A 136 28.69 11.72 -1.12
CA LEU A 136 27.56 11.81 -2.05
C LEU A 136 26.64 10.58 -1.96
N ASN A 137 27.21 9.38 -1.85
CA ASN A 137 26.42 8.15 -1.66
C ASN A 137 25.65 8.19 -0.34
N ALA A 138 26.28 8.64 0.74
CA ALA A 138 25.61 8.82 2.03
C ALA A 138 24.45 9.83 1.92
N LEU A 139 24.64 10.96 1.23
CA LEU A 139 23.59 11.95 0.98
C LEU A 139 22.44 11.37 0.14
N ASN A 140 22.74 10.59 -0.89
CA ASN A 140 21.71 9.93 -1.70
C ASN A 140 20.89 8.92 -0.88
N LEU A 141 21.54 8.18 0.02
CA LEU A 141 20.85 7.26 0.93
C LEU A 141 19.93 8.01 1.89
N THR A 142 20.36 9.13 2.46
CA THR A 142 19.52 9.94 3.36
C THR A 142 18.34 10.57 2.63
N LEU A 143 18.54 11.10 1.42
CA LEU A 143 17.46 11.61 0.57
C LEU A 143 16.43 10.52 0.21
N ASN A 144 16.89 9.32 -0.14
CA ASN A 144 16.01 8.19 -0.42
C ASN A 144 15.21 7.77 0.82
N ALA A 145 15.83 7.78 2.00
CA ALA A 145 15.13 7.50 3.26
C ALA A 145 14.06 8.57 3.55
N LEU A 146 14.37 9.85 3.34
CA LEU A 146 13.43 10.95 3.50
C LEU A 146 12.23 10.82 2.54
N ASN A 147 12.48 10.54 1.25
CA ASN A 147 11.42 10.33 0.26
C ASN A 147 10.51 9.16 0.65
N ARG A 148 11.08 8.06 1.17
CA ARG A 148 10.28 6.94 1.68
C ARG A 148 9.41 7.35 2.87
N ALA A 149 9.95 8.15 3.80
CA ALA A 149 9.21 8.65 4.95
C ALA A 149 8.04 9.57 4.52
N LEU A 150 8.29 10.49 3.58
CA LEU A 150 7.26 11.37 3.02
C LEU A 150 6.14 10.58 2.32
N ASN A 151 6.50 9.56 1.53
CA ASN A 151 5.52 8.68 0.89
C ASN A 151 4.69 7.90 1.91
N ALA A 152 5.29 7.44 3.01
CA ALA A 152 4.57 6.79 4.09
C ALA A 152 3.59 7.75 4.77
N LEU A 153 4.01 9.00 5.03
CA LEU A 153 3.15 10.04 5.59
C LEU A 153 1.96 10.35 4.67
N ASN A 154 2.18 10.52 3.36
CA ASN A 154 1.12 10.76 2.39
C ASN A 154 0.10 9.61 2.35
N ARG A 155 0.56 8.35 2.44
CA ARG A 155 -0.32 7.19 2.53
C ARG A 155 -1.15 7.18 3.81
N ALA A 156 -0.55 7.57 4.95
CA ALA A 156 -1.25 7.69 6.21
C ALA A 156 -2.34 8.77 6.15
N LEU A 157 -2.02 9.95 5.61
CA LEU A 157 -2.98 11.05 5.42
C LEU A 157 -4.14 10.66 4.50
N ASN A 158 -3.87 9.98 3.38
CA ASN A 158 -4.92 9.46 2.50
C ASN A 158 -5.83 8.44 3.21
N THR A 159 -5.25 7.60 4.06
CA THR A 159 -6.03 6.64 4.85
C THR A 159 -6.92 7.34 5.86
N LEU A 160 -6.41 8.37 6.54
CA LEU A 160 -7.18 9.21 7.46
C LEU A 160 -8.34 9.93 6.74
N ASN A 161 -8.08 10.55 5.59
CA ASN A 161 -9.11 11.22 4.80
C ASN A 161 -10.23 10.25 4.39
N ARG A 162 -9.89 9.04 3.98
CA ARG A 162 -10.88 8.00 3.66
C ARG A 162 -11.71 7.61 4.88
N ALA A 163 -11.08 7.49 6.05
CA ALA A 163 -11.79 7.20 7.30
C ALA A 163 -12.76 8.33 7.70
N LEU A 164 -12.34 9.59 7.58
CA LEU A 164 -13.20 10.75 7.82
C LEU A 164 -14.39 10.81 6.85
N ASN A 165 -14.17 10.52 5.57
CA ASN A 165 -15.25 10.45 4.59
C ASN A 165 -16.26 9.34 4.93
N ALA A 166 -15.78 8.17 5.36
CA ALA A 166 -16.65 7.08 5.78
C ALA A 166 -17.47 7.46 7.03
N LEU A 167 -16.86 8.14 8.01
CA LEU A 167 -17.54 8.65 9.19
C LEU A 167 -18.64 9.66 8.82
N ASN A 168 -18.35 10.60 7.92
CA ASN A 168 -19.34 11.57 7.45
C ASN A 168 -20.52 10.88 6.74
N CYS A 169 -20.26 9.86 5.93
CA CYS A 169 -21.32 9.07 5.30
C CYS A 169 -22.19 8.36 6.34
N ALA A 170 -21.58 7.77 7.38
CA ALA A 170 -22.31 7.11 8.46
C ALA A 170 -23.18 8.09 9.26
N LEU A 171 -22.67 9.29 9.57
CA LEU A 171 -23.43 10.34 10.24
C LEU A 171 -24.62 10.82 9.41
N ASN A 172 -24.44 10.99 8.09
CA ASN A 172 -25.54 11.34 7.19
C ASN A 172 -26.62 10.24 7.16
N ALA A 173 -26.22 8.97 7.10
CA ALA A 173 -27.15 7.85 7.14
C ALA A 173 -27.94 7.81 8.46
N LEU A 174 -27.28 8.07 9.59
CA LEU A 174 -27.92 8.16 10.90
C LEU A 174 -28.95 9.29 10.95
N ASN A 175 -28.61 10.49 10.44
CA ASN A 175 -29.53 11.62 10.38
C ASN A 175 -30.76 11.31 9.51
N CYS A 176 -30.57 10.65 8.37
CA CYS A 176 -31.69 10.19 7.54
C CYS A 176 -32.61 9.21 8.29
N ALA A 177 -32.03 8.26 9.02
CA ALA A 177 -32.79 7.30 9.82
C ALA A 177 -33.60 7.97 10.94
N LEU A 178 -33.00 8.94 11.65
CA LEU A 178 -33.68 9.71 12.69
C LEU A 178 -34.85 10.54 12.13
N ASN A 179 -34.66 11.16 10.95
CA ASN A 179 -35.73 11.89 10.28
C ASN A 179 -36.90 10.97 9.88
N ALA A 180 -36.59 9.77 9.36
CA ALA A 180 -37.62 8.79 9.03
C ALA A 180 -38.40 8.33 10.28
N LEU A 181 -37.71 8.11 11.40
CA LEU A 181 -38.35 7.77 12.68
C LEU A 181 -39.29 8.88 13.17
N ASN A 182 -38.85 10.14 13.11
CA ASN A 182 -39.68 11.29 13.49
C ASN A 182 -40.95 11.40 12.63
N LEU A 183 -40.84 11.17 11.32
CA LEU A 183 -42.00 11.16 10.42
C LEU A 183 -42.98 10.03 10.79
N ALA A 184 -42.47 8.83 11.09
CA ALA A 184 -43.30 7.70 11.51
C ALA A 184 -44.04 7.97 12.83
N LEU A 185 -43.36 8.55 13.83
CA LEU A 185 -43.98 8.94 15.10
C LEU A 185 -45.07 10.00 14.90
N ASN A 186 -44.82 11.00 14.05
CA ASN A 186 -45.82 12.01 13.72
C ASN A 186 -47.05 11.41 13.04
N ALA A 187 -46.85 10.46 12.11
CA ALA A 187 -47.96 9.75 11.47
C ALA A 187 -48.78 8.93 12.48
N MET A 188 -48.12 8.24 13.41
CA MET A 188 -48.77 7.49 14.49
C MET A 188 -49.61 8.40 15.39
N ASN A 189 -49.07 9.56 15.80
CA ASN A 189 -49.80 10.54 16.59
C ASN A 189 -51.06 11.07 15.87
N ARG A 190 -50.97 11.34 14.56
CA ARG A 190 -52.13 11.74 13.76
C ARG A 190 -53.19 10.64 13.69
N ALA A 191 -52.78 9.38 13.54
CA ALA A 191 -53.69 8.24 13.53
C ALA A 191 -54.41 8.07 14.88
N LEU A 192 -53.68 8.20 15.99
CA LEU A 192 -54.26 8.11 17.33
C LEU A 192 -55.27 9.23 17.59
N ASN A 193 -54.96 10.45 17.18
CA ASN A 193 -55.90 11.58 17.29
C ASN A 193 -57.17 11.36 16.46
N ALA A 194 -57.05 10.81 15.25
CA ALA A 194 -58.20 10.47 14.42
C ALA A 194 -59.08 9.38 15.06
N LEU A 195 -58.47 8.36 15.66
CA LEU A 195 -59.18 7.32 16.40
C LEU A 195 -59.93 7.88 17.60
N ASN A 196 -59.28 8.75 18.39
CA ASN A 196 -59.93 9.41 19.53
C ASN A 196 -61.14 10.24 19.11
N ARG A 197 -61.04 10.98 18.00
CA ARG A 197 -62.18 11.73 17.45
C ARG A 197 -63.34 10.81 17.07
N ALA A 198 -63.06 9.71 16.36
CA ALA A 198 -64.08 8.75 15.96
C ALA A 198 -64.77 8.09 17.16
N LEU A 199 -64.03 7.77 18.23
CA LEU A 199 -64.60 7.24 19.47
C LEU A 199 -65.51 8.26 20.17
N ASN A 200 -65.12 9.54 20.19
CA ASN A 200 -65.95 10.60 20.74
C ASN A 200 -67.25 10.79 19.95
N GLU A 201 -67.17 10.82 18.62
CA GLU A 201 -68.34 10.89 17.73
C GLU A 201 -69.29 9.71 17.97
N ARG A 202 -68.76 8.49 18.06
CA ARG A 202 -69.56 7.30 18.38
C ARG A 202 -70.25 7.41 19.74
N THR A 203 -69.56 7.95 20.74
CA THR A 203 -70.13 8.17 22.08
C THR A 203 -71.29 9.17 22.04
N ILE A 204 -71.15 10.25 21.27
CA ILE A 204 -72.22 11.24 21.07
C ILE A 204 -73.42 10.60 20.37
N ALA A 205 -73.19 9.82 19.31
CA ALA A 205 -74.26 9.12 18.59
C ALA A 205 -75.04 8.16 19.50
N LEU A 206 -74.35 7.39 20.35
CA LEU A 206 -75.00 6.51 21.33
C LEU A 206 -75.85 7.28 22.34
N LYS A 207 -75.37 8.43 22.82
CA LYS A 207 -76.18 9.30 23.71
C LYS A 207 -77.44 9.80 23.00
N ALA A 208 -77.32 10.23 21.74
CA ALA A 208 -78.46 10.69 20.95
C ALA A 208 -79.50 9.56 20.73
N LEU A 209 -79.03 8.34 20.44
CA LEU A 209 -79.90 7.17 20.31
C LEU A 209 -80.67 6.89 21.61
N ASN A 210 -80.00 6.90 22.76
CA ASN A 210 -80.64 6.69 24.06
C ASN A 210 -81.70 7.77 24.37
N LEU A 211 -81.43 9.03 24.02
CA LEU A 211 -82.43 10.10 24.15
C LEU A 211 -83.64 9.85 23.24
N GLY A 212 -83.42 9.42 22.00
CA GLY A 212 -84.49 9.05 21.07
C GLY A 212 -85.36 7.90 21.59
N LEU A 213 -84.74 6.85 22.13
CA LEU A 213 -85.46 5.72 22.74
C LEU A 213 -86.29 6.15 23.95
N ASN A 214 -85.75 7.02 24.80
CA ASN A 214 -86.49 7.57 25.95
C ASN A 214 -87.71 8.39 25.49
N ALA A 215 -87.56 9.23 24.47
CA ALA A 215 -88.67 10.00 23.91
C ALA A 215 -89.77 9.09 23.34
N LEU A 216 -89.39 8.01 22.63
CA LEU A 216 -90.33 7.01 22.12
C LEU A 216 -91.09 6.33 23.26
N ASN A 217 -90.41 5.92 24.33
CA ASN A 217 -91.05 5.32 25.50
C ASN A 217 -92.07 6.27 26.15
N ILE A 218 -91.75 7.56 26.26
CA ILE A 218 -92.68 8.57 26.77
C ILE A 218 -93.92 8.68 25.87
N ALA A 219 -93.73 8.72 24.55
CA ALA A 219 -94.84 8.78 23.59
C ALA A 219 -95.75 7.55 23.66
N LEU A 220 -95.18 6.34 23.76
CA LEU A 220 -95.93 5.10 23.94
C LEU A 220 -96.74 5.09 25.24
N ASN A 221 -96.15 5.57 26.34
CA ASN A 221 -96.87 5.70 27.61
C ASN A 221 -98.03 6.70 27.52
N ALA A 222 -97.85 7.82 26.81
CA ALA A 222 -98.92 8.79 26.57
C ALA A 222 -100.06 8.18 25.73
N LEU A 223 -99.72 7.42 24.68
CA LEU A 223 -100.70 6.71 23.84
C LEU A 223 -101.51 5.71 24.67
N ASN A 224 -100.85 4.90 25.51
CA ASN A 224 -101.52 3.95 26.39
C ASN A 224 -102.50 4.65 27.36
N ARG A 225 -102.12 5.81 27.91
CA ARG A 225 -103.02 6.61 28.76
C ARG A 225 -104.23 7.12 27.97
N ALA A 226 -104.05 7.57 26.74
CA ALA A 226 -105.14 8.03 25.89
C ALA A 226 -106.12 6.90 25.55
N LEU A 227 -105.61 5.71 25.21
CA LEU A 227 -106.42 4.51 24.97
C LEU A 227 -107.22 4.10 26.21
N ASN A 228 -106.61 4.13 27.40
CA ASN A 228 -107.30 3.86 28.65
C ASN A 228 -108.43 4.87 28.92
N ALA A 229 -108.19 6.15 28.67
CA ALA A 229 -109.22 7.19 28.81
C ALA A 229 -110.40 6.95 27.85
N LEU A 230 -110.12 6.61 26.59
CA LEU A 230 -111.15 6.28 25.60
C LEU A 230 -112.01 5.07 26.06
N ASN A 231 -111.38 4.02 26.57
CA ASN A 231 -112.09 2.85 27.10
C ASN A 231 -113.02 3.23 28.27
N LEU A 232 -112.58 4.11 29.17
CA LEU A 232 -113.43 4.61 30.26
C LEU A 232 -114.64 5.39 29.74
N THR A 233 -114.44 6.24 28.73
CA THR A 233 -115.54 6.99 28.08
C THR A 233 -116.55 6.07 27.40
N LEU A 234 -116.08 5.04 26.68
CA LEU A 234 -116.96 4.05 26.05
C LEU A 234 -117.78 3.27 27.10
N ASN A 235 -117.14 2.88 28.21
CA ASN A 235 -117.85 2.22 29.31
C ASN A 235 -118.92 3.12 29.94
N ALA A 236 -118.64 4.41 30.11
CA ALA A 236 -119.62 5.38 30.61
C ALA A 236 -120.81 5.55 29.64
N LEU A 237 -120.55 5.62 28.33
CA LEU A 237 -121.58 5.67 27.30
C LEU A 237 -122.48 4.43 27.33
N ASN A 238 -121.89 3.23 27.42
CA ASN A 238 -122.65 1.98 27.52
C ASN A 238 -123.56 1.98 28.76
N ARG A 239 -123.08 2.48 29.91
CA ARG A 239 -123.92 2.63 31.11
C ARG A 239 -125.09 3.60 30.90
N ALA A 240 -124.85 4.72 30.23
CA ALA A 240 -125.90 5.70 29.93
C ALA A 240 -126.98 5.12 28.99
N LEU A 241 -126.57 4.39 27.94
CA LEU A 241 -127.49 3.69 27.04
C LEU A 241 -128.34 2.65 27.77
N ASN A 242 -127.73 1.87 28.67
CA ASN A 242 -128.47 0.90 29.49
C ASN A 242 -129.50 1.59 30.41
N ALA A 243 -129.16 2.74 31.01
CA ALA A 243 -130.10 3.50 31.83
C ALA A 243 -131.27 4.06 31.00
N LEU A 244 -131.00 4.55 29.78
CA LEU A 244 -132.03 5.00 28.85
C LEU A 244 -132.99 3.87 28.46
N ASN A 245 -132.45 2.68 28.15
CA ASN A 245 -133.26 1.50 27.85
C ASN A 245 -134.17 1.14 29.04
N HIS A 246 -133.65 1.22 30.27
CA HIS A 246 -134.46 0.99 31.47
C HIS A 246 -135.60 2.01 31.62
N ALA A 247 -135.32 3.30 31.39
CA ALA A 247 -136.33 4.36 31.44
C ALA A 247 -137.43 4.16 30.39
N LEU A 248 -137.06 3.79 29.15
CA LEU A 248 -138.01 3.47 28.08
C LEU A 248 -138.89 2.27 28.45
N ASN A 249 -138.31 1.23 29.04
CA ASN A 249 -139.09 0.07 29.52
C ASN A 249 -140.10 0.47 30.59
N THR A 250 -139.71 1.30 31.56
CA THR A 250 -140.62 1.83 32.60
C THR A 250 -141.75 2.65 31.99
N LEU A 251 -141.45 3.51 31.01
CA LEU A 251 -142.46 4.28 30.29
C LEU A 251 -143.47 3.36 29.57
N ASN A 252 -142.97 2.32 28.89
CA ASN A 252 -143.83 1.32 28.23
C ASN A 252 -144.76 0.62 29.22
N ILE A 253 -144.27 0.25 30.42
CA ILE A 253 -145.09 -0.33 31.48
C ILE A 253 -146.19 0.65 31.93
N ALA A 254 -145.85 1.92 32.14
CA ALA A 254 -146.80 2.95 32.54
C ALA A 254 -147.89 3.18 31.46
N LEU A 255 -147.52 3.22 30.18
CA LEU A 255 -148.46 3.34 29.07
C LEU A 255 -149.40 2.12 29.00
N ASN A 256 -148.87 0.90 29.20
CA ASN A 256 -149.69 -0.31 29.27
C ASN A 256 -150.70 -0.25 30.42
N ALA A 257 -150.28 0.20 31.61
CA ALA A 257 -151.17 0.38 32.76
C ALA A 257 -152.28 1.39 32.48
N LEU A 258 -151.95 2.52 31.83
CA LEU A 258 -152.93 3.52 31.40
C LEU A 258 -153.94 2.93 30.40
N ASN A 259 -153.48 2.16 29.42
CA ASN A 259 -154.37 1.47 28.47
C ASN A 259 -155.34 0.51 29.18
N ILE A 260 -154.85 -0.25 30.17
CA ILE A 260 -155.71 -1.14 30.98
C ILE A 260 -156.77 -0.33 31.73
N ALA A 261 -156.38 0.79 32.36
CA ALA A 261 -157.30 1.66 33.09
C ALA A 261 -158.37 2.27 32.16
N LEU A 262 -157.99 2.72 30.97
CA LEU A 262 -158.91 3.22 29.96
C LEU A 262 -159.89 2.14 29.49
N ASN A 263 -159.41 0.91 29.25
CA ASN A 263 -160.27 -0.21 28.90
C ASN A 263 -161.27 -0.55 30.02
N ALA A 264 -160.83 -0.53 31.28
CA ALA A 264 -161.72 -0.73 32.43
C ALA A 264 -162.79 0.36 32.53
N LEU A 265 -162.42 1.63 32.30
CA LEU A 265 -163.37 2.74 32.26
C LEU A 265 -164.39 2.57 31.12
N ASN A 266 -163.94 2.19 29.92
CA ASN A 266 -164.83 1.90 28.80
C ASN A 266 -165.82 0.77 29.12
N HIS A 267 -165.36 -0.30 29.79
CA HIS A 267 -166.25 -1.37 30.26
C HIS A 267 -167.29 -0.86 31.27
N ALA A 268 -166.90 -0.01 32.21
CA ALA A 268 -167.82 0.59 33.18
C ALA A 268 -168.87 1.50 32.51
N LEU A 269 -168.45 2.34 31.57
CA LEU A 269 -169.35 3.18 30.75
C LEU A 269 -170.32 2.33 29.93
N ASN A 270 -169.84 1.27 29.28
CA ASN A 270 -170.69 0.34 28.53
C ASN A 270 -171.72 -0.34 29.45
N ALA A 271 -171.32 -0.77 30.66
CA ALA A 271 -172.24 -1.37 31.61
C ALA A 271 -173.36 -0.40 32.04
N LEU A 272 -173.06 0.89 32.15
CA LEU A 272 -174.05 1.92 32.45
C LEU A 272 -175.05 2.15 31.31
N ASN A 273 -174.61 2.04 30.05
CA ASN A 273 -175.46 2.23 28.87
C ASN A 273 -176.42 1.05 28.57
N TYR A 274 -176.26 -0.10 29.23
CA TYR A 274 -177.16 -1.26 29.12
C TYR A 274 -178.16 -1.38 30.29
N HIS A 275 -178.19 -0.39 31.18
CA HIS A 275 -179.24 -0.19 32.20
C HIS A 275 -180.17 0.96 31.79
#